data_AF-A0A8J5AQ93-F1
#
_entry.id   AF-A0A8J5AQ93-F1
#
_cell.length_a   1.000
_cell.length_b   1.000
_cell.length_c   1.000
_cell.angle_alpha   90.00
_cell.angle_beta   90.00
_cell.angle_gamma   90.00
#
_symmetry.space_group_name_H-M   'P 1'
#
loop_
_entity.id
_entity.type
_entity.pdbx_description
1 polymer ?
#
loop_
_entity_poly.entity_id
_entity_poly.type
_entity_poly.pdbx_seq_one_letter_code
_entity_poly.pdbx_strand_id
1 'polypeptide(L)'
;MNQPIEPDHINVPTEALESLRLRLTQVSHSLNTLQAQLHQPTLPPWSSLHNQFNVLLTQLVSLSSTITHQSDILQQTVTFPLPAFPTATEAGLMATLLRKKILPEVEEWCEEVRQKALGVKIRTVDQYGEWAAETVDEAKQEYEWYGLMTREEVDNGVKPPVYVEPEEEAGEGAKLTIEQILQFTCAGKVPA
;
A
#
# COMPACT_ATOMS: atom_id res chain seq x y z
N MET A 1 35.50 -31.47 30.39
CA MET A 1 35.75 -30.81 29.09
C MET A 1 34.52 -31.06 28.24
N ASN A 2 33.42 -30.35 28.51
CA ASN A 2 32.19 -30.51 27.71
C ASN A 2 32.27 -29.49 26.59
N GLN A 3 32.56 -29.94 25.36
CA GLN A 3 32.41 -29.09 24.19
C GLN A 3 30.94 -28.65 24.09
N PRO A 4 30.66 -27.38 23.78
CA PRO A 4 29.29 -26.96 23.51
C PRO A 4 28.80 -27.72 22.28
N ILE A 5 27.69 -28.42 22.44
CA ILE A 5 27.01 -29.12 21.34
C ILE A 5 26.56 -28.03 20.37
N GLU A 6 27.16 -27.96 19.18
CA GLU A 6 26.70 -27.05 18.14
C GLU A 6 25.29 -27.47 17.72
N PRO A 7 24.32 -26.55 17.74
CA PRO A 7 22.96 -26.87 17.35
C PRO A 7 22.86 -27.13 15.84
N ASP A 8 22.26 -28.26 15.45
CA ASP A 8 21.96 -28.58 14.06
C ASP A 8 20.90 -27.60 13.50
N HIS A 9 21.30 -26.73 12.57
CA HIS A 9 20.44 -25.71 11.95
C HIS A 9 19.80 -26.16 10.62
N ILE A 10 20.03 -27.40 10.19
CA ILE A 10 19.72 -27.89 8.83
C ILE A 10 18.21 -27.83 8.50
N ASN A 11 17.34 -27.97 9.51
CA ASN A 11 15.89 -28.00 9.32
C ASN A 11 15.18 -26.69 9.69
N VAL A 12 15.92 -25.61 9.99
CA VAL A 12 15.30 -24.32 10.34
C VAL A 12 14.98 -23.57 9.04
N PRO A 13 13.72 -23.16 8.80
CA PRO A 13 13.35 -22.39 7.61
C PRO A 13 13.81 -20.93 7.75
N THR A 14 15.10 -20.69 7.55
CA THR A 14 15.74 -19.39 7.76
C THR A 14 15.22 -18.32 6.81
N GLU A 15 15.00 -18.65 5.54
CA GLU A 15 14.52 -17.71 4.53
C GLU A 15 13.10 -17.20 4.86
N ALA A 16 12.22 -18.11 5.26
CA ALA A 16 10.85 -17.75 5.63
C ALA A 16 10.84 -16.83 6.86
N LEU A 17 11.58 -17.21 7.91
CA LEU A 17 11.69 -16.42 9.14
C LEU A 17 12.37 -15.07 8.91
N GLU A 18 13.36 -14.99 8.02
CA GLU A 18 14.05 -13.74 7.68
C GLU A 18 13.11 -12.78 6.93
N SER A 19 12.35 -13.28 5.96
CA SER A 19 11.32 -12.49 5.27
C SER A 19 10.29 -11.94 6.26
N LEU A 20 9.81 -12.77 7.19
CA LEU A 20 8.90 -12.34 8.26
C LEU A 20 9.54 -11.29 9.18
N ARG A 21 10.81 -11.48 9.57
CA ARG A 21 11.55 -10.57 10.44
C ARG A 21 11.66 -9.18 9.83
N LEU A 22 11.97 -9.08 8.54
CA LEU A 22 12.06 -7.81 7.82
C LEU A 22 10.71 -7.08 7.84
N ARG A 23 9.61 -7.78 7.56
CA ARG A 23 8.24 -7.22 7.61
C ARG A 23 7.84 -6.76 9.01
N LEU A 24 8.12 -7.58 10.03
CA LEU A 24 7.80 -7.24 11.42
C LEU A 24 8.58 -6.00 11.89
N THR A 25 9.84 -5.88 11.45
CA THR A 25 10.68 -4.70 11.73
C THR A 25 10.11 -3.44 11.06
N GLN A 26 9.61 -3.54 9.82
CA GLN A 26 8.94 -2.44 9.12
C GLN A 26 7.67 -1.98 9.85
N VAL A 27 6.85 -2.91 10.31
CA VAL A 27 5.64 -2.62 11.10
C VAL A 27 6.02 -1.96 12.43
N SER A 28 6.99 -2.52 13.16
CA SER A 28 7.47 -1.96 14.42
C SER A 28 8.00 -0.54 14.25
N HIS A 29 8.79 -0.29 13.20
CA HIS A 29 9.26 1.06 12.89
C HIS A 29 8.10 2.02 12.61
N SER A 30 7.10 1.59 11.83
CA SER A 30 5.92 2.40 11.50
C SER A 30 5.07 2.73 12.74
N LEU A 31 4.93 1.77 13.67
CA LEU A 31 4.24 1.97 14.95
C LEU A 31 5.01 2.91 15.87
N ASN A 32 6.32 2.75 15.98
CA ASN A 32 7.16 3.65 16.79
C ASN A 32 7.09 5.09 16.27
N THR A 33 7.08 5.27 14.95
CA THR A 33 6.91 6.59 14.33
C THR A 33 5.54 7.19 14.63
N LEU A 34 4.46 6.40 14.54
CA LEU A 34 3.12 6.85 14.90
C LEU A 34 3.03 7.22 16.40
N GLN A 35 3.59 6.38 17.27
CA GLN A 35 3.65 6.65 18.70
C GLN A 35 4.43 7.92 19.01
N ALA A 36 5.58 8.11 18.35
CA ALA A 36 6.38 9.32 18.49
C ALA A 36 5.62 10.58 18.05
N GLN A 37 4.79 10.50 17.00
CA GLN A 37 3.92 11.61 16.58
C GLN A 37 2.81 11.90 17.59
N LEU A 38 2.22 10.87 18.21
CA LEU A 38 1.16 11.02 19.22
C LEU A 38 1.69 11.52 20.57
N HIS A 39 2.94 11.22 20.91
CA HIS A 39 3.59 11.70 22.12
C HIS A 39 4.04 13.17 22.04
N GLN A 40 3.92 13.81 20.87
CA GLN A 40 4.22 15.24 20.75
C GLN A 40 3.21 16.07 21.55
N PRO A 41 3.64 17.19 22.16
CA PRO A 41 2.78 18.03 22.99
C PRO A 41 1.63 18.68 22.22
N THR A 42 1.76 18.78 20.89
CA THR A 42 0.71 19.26 19.98
C THR A 42 0.30 18.11 19.09
N LEU A 43 -1.01 17.85 19.00
CA LEU A 43 -1.53 16.82 18.10
C LEU A 43 -1.16 17.19 16.65
N PRO A 44 -0.58 16.26 15.88
CA PRO A 44 -0.26 16.51 14.47
C PRO A 44 -1.54 16.80 13.65
N PRO A 45 -1.41 17.49 12.51
CA PRO A 45 -2.55 17.69 11.62
C PRO A 45 -3.12 16.35 11.16
N TRP A 46 -4.45 16.27 11.05
CA TRP A 46 -5.17 15.03 10.71
C TRP A 46 -4.63 14.34 9.45
N SER A 47 -4.28 15.10 8.42
CA SER A 47 -3.70 14.56 7.17
C SER A 47 -2.40 13.80 7.40
N SER A 48 -1.54 14.29 8.30
CA SER A 48 -0.28 13.61 8.64
C SER A 48 -0.53 12.30 9.38
N LEU A 49 -1.46 12.31 10.34
CA LEU A 49 -1.82 11.11 11.09
C LEU A 49 -2.45 10.06 10.17
N HIS A 50 -3.41 10.48 9.34
CA HIS A 50 -4.08 9.61 8.38
C HIS A 50 -3.10 8.98 7.39
N ASN A 51 -2.14 9.75 6.87
CA ASN A 51 -1.09 9.22 6.00
C ASN A 51 -0.22 8.17 6.71
N GLN A 52 0.21 8.43 7.95
CA GLN A 52 0.98 7.47 8.74
C GLN A 52 0.18 6.19 9.02
N PHE A 53 -1.13 6.32 9.26
CA PHE A 53 -2.03 5.19 9.44
C PHE A 53 -2.18 4.36 8.15
N ASN A 54 -2.29 4.99 6.98
CA ASN A 54 -2.34 4.30 5.70
C ASN A 54 -1.05 3.53 5.39
N VAL A 55 0.11 4.10 5.76
CA VAL A 55 1.39 3.39 5.67
C VAL A 55 1.38 2.17 6.58
N LEU A 56 0.98 2.31 7.85
CA LEU A 56 0.86 1.19 8.79
C LEU A 56 -0.05 0.09 8.24
N LEU A 57 -1.22 0.45 7.70
CA LEU A 57 -2.18 -0.47 7.12
C LEU A 57 -1.55 -1.27 5.97
N THR A 58 -0.83 -0.58 5.08
CA THR A 58 -0.11 -1.22 3.97
C THR A 58 0.93 -2.23 4.48
N GLN A 59 1.67 -1.88 5.54
CA GLN A 59 2.64 -2.80 6.14
C GLN A 59 1.98 -4.00 6.81
N LEU A 60 0.84 -3.82 7.48
CA LEU A 60 0.07 -4.91 8.08
C LEU A 60 -0.51 -5.87 7.03
N VAL A 61 -1.04 -5.34 5.92
CA VAL A 61 -1.52 -6.16 4.79
C VAL A 61 -0.37 -6.96 4.19
N SER A 62 0.79 -6.33 3.98
CA SER A 62 2.00 -7.01 3.48
C SER A 62 2.49 -8.11 4.42
N LEU A 63 2.49 -7.86 5.74
CA LEU A 63 2.83 -8.85 6.76
C LEU A 63 1.85 -10.02 6.74
N SER A 64 0.54 -9.75 6.70
CA SER A 64 -0.51 -10.78 6.64
C SER A 64 -0.38 -11.67 5.38
N SER A 65 -0.13 -11.05 4.23
CA SER A 65 0.13 -11.77 2.98
C SER A 65 1.37 -12.66 3.08
N THR A 66 2.45 -12.17 3.68
CA THR A 66 3.70 -12.94 3.89
C THR A 66 3.48 -14.14 4.82
N ILE A 67 2.76 -13.95 5.93
CA ILE A 67 2.39 -15.03 6.87
C ILE A 67 1.55 -16.09 6.17
N THR A 68 0.57 -15.66 5.36
CA THR A 68 -0.31 -16.56 4.62
C THR A 68 0.47 -17.35 3.56
N HIS A 69 1.41 -16.72 2.86
CA HIS A 69 2.26 -17.38 1.88
C HIS A 69 3.18 -18.44 2.50
N GLN A 70 3.63 -18.21 3.73
CA GLN A 70 4.56 -19.09 4.45
C GLN A 70 3.87 -19.99 5.48
N SER A 71 2.52 -20.04 5.48
CA SER A 71 1.74 -20.70 6.54
C SER A 71 2.14 -22.16 6.74
N ASP A 72 2.37 -22.88 5.65
CA ASP A 72 2.61 -24.32 5.68
C ASP A 72 3.93 -24.65 6.40
N ILE A 73 4.97 -23.88 6.08
CA ILE A 73 6.30 -24.01 6.68
C ILE A 73 6.26 -23.58 8.16
N LEU A 74 5.58 -22.47 8.47
CA LEU A 74 5.48 -21.94 9.82
C LEU A 74 4.67 -22.85 10.75
N GLN A 75 3.63 -23.51 10.25
CA GLN A 75 2.84 -24.48 11.02
C GLN A 75 3.60 -25.76 11.35
N GLN A 76 4.50 -26.20 10.46
CA GLN A 76 5.35 -27.38 10.68
C GLN A 76 6.52 -27.09 11.63
N THR A 77 6.91 -25.82 11.76
CA THR A 77 8.06 -25.41 12.56
C THR A 77 7.72 -25.36 14.04
N VAL A 78 8.47 -26.09 14.86
CA VAL A 78 8.35 -26.05 16.32
C VAL A 78 9.43 -25.14 16.89
N THR A 79 9.01 -24.12 17.63
CA THR A 79 9.92 -23.18 18.31
C THR A 79 10.30 -23.71 19.69
N PHE A 80 11.59 -23.98 19.91
CA PHE A 80 12.17 -24.30 21.21
C PHE A 80 13.39 -23.40 21.49
N PRO A 81 13.69 -23.10 22.76
CA PRO A 81 14.86 -22.30 23.11
C PRO A 81 16.15 -23.04 22.73
N LEU A 82 17.18 -22.29 22.34
CA LEU A 82 18.49 -22.87 22.04
C LEU A 82 19.10 -23.50 23.31
N PRO A 83 19.94 -24.55 23.18
CA PRO A 83 20.64 -25.16 24.33
C PRO A 83 21.53 -24.18 25.11
N ALA A 84 21.97 -23.09 24.46
CA ALA A 84 22.75 -22.02 25.05
C ALA A 84 21.92 -21.01 25.87
N PHE A 85 20.59 -21.07 25.80
CA PHE A 85 19.72 -20.14 26.51
C PHE A 85 19.66 -20.47 28.01
N PRO A 86 19.85 -19.50 28.92
CA PRO A 86 19.90 -19.75 30.36
C PRO A 86 18.50 -19.99 30.94
N THR A 87 17.98 -21.19 30.72
CA THR A 87 16.61 -21.59 31.09
C THR A 87 16.37 -21.55 32.60
N ALA A 88 17.42 -21.72 33.42
CA ALA A 88 17.30 -21.71 34.88
C ALA A 88 17.10 -20.31 35.49
N THR A 89 17.66 -19.27 34.88
CA THR A 89 17.57 -17.89 35.40
C THR A 89 16.43 -17.10 34.77
N GLU A 90 16.11 -17.38 33.50
CA GLU A 90 15.19 -16.57 32.69
C GLU A 90 13.93 -17.35 32.24
N ALA A 91 13.53 -18.39 32.98
CA ALA A 91 12.34 -19.17 32.67
C ALA A 91 11.06 -18.32 32.51
N GLY A 92 10.90 -17.29 33.34
CA GLY A 92 9.73 -16.39 33.30
C GLY A 92 9.68 -15.52 32.04
N LEU A 93 10.84 -15.04 31.58
CA LEU A 93 10.94 -14.29 30.32
C LEU A 93 10.62 -15.19 29.12
N MET A 94 11.18 -16.41 29.11
CA MET A 94 10.92 -17.40 28.07
C MET A 94 9.43 -17.74 27.96
N ALA A 95 8.76 -17.99 29.09
CA ALA A 95 7.33 -18.28 29.13
C ALA A 95 6.49 -17.11 28.58
N THR A 96 6.96 -15.87 28.77
CA THR A 96 6.29 -14.67 28.26
C THR A 96 6.51 -14.50 26.75
N LEU A 97 7.75 -14.71 26.26
CA LEU A 97 8.08 -14.56 24.83
C LEU A 97 7.47 -15.65 23.95
N LEU A 98 7.43 -16.90 24.43
CA LEU A 98 6.87 -18.04 23.70
C LEU A 98 5.36 -18.20 23.92
N ARG A 99 4.72 -17.28 24.64
CA ARG A 99 3.28 -17.31 24.89
C ARG A 99 2.51 -17.13 23.57
N LYS A 100 1.74 -18.15 23.19
CA LYS A 100 0.79 -18.09 22.05
C LYS A 100 -0.62 -17.66 22.45
N LYS A 101 -0.91 -17.48 23.74
CA LYS A 101 -2.24 -17.10 24.23
C LYS A 101 -2.51 -15.63 23.87
N ILE A 102 -3.55 -15.43 23.07
CA ILE A 102 -4.07 -14.12 22.68
C ILE A 102 -4.45 -13.25 23.89
N LEU A 103 -4.58 -11.95 23.65
CA LEU A 103 -5.01 -10.99 24.67
C LEU A 103 -6.50 -11.23 25.02
N PRO A 104 -6.89 -11.07 26.30
CA PRO A 104 -8.26 -11.36 26.74
C PRO A 104 -9.31 -10.49 26.04
N GLU A 105 -8.99 -9.22 25.75
CA GLU A 105 -9.88 -8.31 25.01
C GLU A 105 -10.19 -8.82 23.59
N VAL A 106 -9.16 -9.37 22.92
CA VAL A 106 -9.32 -9.95 21.58
C VAL A 106 -10.13 -11.25 21.63
N GLU A 107 -9.96 -12.05 22.68
CA GLU A 107 -10.73 -13.27 22.91
C GLU A 107 -12.23 -12.97 23.08
N GLU A 108 -12.56 -11.95 23.87
CA GLU A 108 -13.94 -11.47 24.04
C GLU A 108 -14.55 -11.01 22.72
N TRP A 109 -13.83 -10.20 21.94
CA TRP A 109 -14.30 -9.76 20.62
C TRP A 109 -14.51 -10.92 19.65
N CYS A 110 -13.63 -11.91 19.66
CA CYS A 110 -13.79 -13.12 18.85
C CYS A 110 -15.05 -13.90 19.25
N GLU A 111 -15.33 -14.03 20.54
CA GLU A 111 -16.52 -14.72 21.01
C GLU A 111 -17.80 -13.95 20.67
N GLU A 112 -17.82 -12.63 20.84
CA GLU A 112 -18.95 -11.79 20.40
C GLU A 112 -19.26 -11.96 18.91
N VAL A 113 -18.22 -11.95 18.07
CA VAL A 113 -18.37 -12.15 16.63
C VAL A 113 -18.87 -13.56 16.34
N ARG A 114 -18.36 -14.58 17.04
CA ARG A 114 -18.81 -15.96 16.90
C ARG A 114 -20.30 -16.09 17.19
N GLN A 115 -20.79 -15.48 18.26
CA GLN A 115 -22.20 -15.48 18.63
C GLN A 115 -23.07 -14.78 17.57
N LYS A 116 -22.62 -13.64 17.05
CA LYS A 116 -23.31 -12.92 15.95
C LYS A 116 -23.30 -13.72 14.64
N ALA A 117 -22.25 -14.49 14.38
CA ALA A 117 -22.07 -15.25 13.14
C ALA A 117 -22.93 -16.52 13.06
N LEU A 118 -23.43 -17.07 14.18
CA LEU A 118 -24.24 -18.30 14.20
C LEU A 118 -25.54 -18.20 13.36
N GLY A 119 -26.05 -16.99 13.14
CA GLY A 119 -27.23 -16.74 12.31
C GLY A 119 -26.94 -16.42 10.83
N VAL A 120 -25.66 -16.30 10.44
CA VAL A 120 -25.26 -15.81 9.13
C VAL A 120 -24.84 -16.98 8.23
N LYS A 121 -25.49 -17.10 7.07
CA LYS A 121 -25.05 -18.03 6.02
C LYS A 121 -23.84 -17.44 5.30
N ILE A 122 -22.63 -17.74 5.78
CA ILE A 122 -21.37 -17.19 5.27
C ILE A 122 -21.25 -17.32 3.75
N ARG A 123 -21.55 -18.49 3.19
CA ARG A 123 -21.46 -18.74 1.74
C ARG A 123 -22.31 -17.80 0.88
N THR A 124 -23.49 -17.39 1.35
CA THR A 124 -24.33 -16.44 0.61
C THR A 124 -23.81 -15.01 0.71
N VAL A 125 -23.09 -14.67 1.79
CA VAL A 125 -22.47 -13.35 1.96
C VAL A 125 -21.24 -13.23 1.06
N ASP A 126 -20.42 -14.27 0.98
CA ASP A 126 -19.23 -14.28 0.10
C ASP A 126 -19.64 -14.12 -1.36
N GLN A 127 -20.62 -14.90 -1.82
CA GLN A 127 -21.17 -14.79 -3.18
C GLN A 127 -21.74 -13.40 -3.47
N TYR A 128 -22.41 -12.79 -2.49
CA TYR A 128 -22.92 -11.44 -2.62
C TYR A 128 -21.78 -10.41 -2.70
N GLY A 129 -20.72 -10.59 -1.92
CA GLY A 129 -19.53 -9.74 -1.96
C GLY A 129 -18.79 -9.81 -3.29
N GLU A 130 -18.63 -11.01 -3.85
CA GLU A 130 -18.07 -11.22 -5.18
C GLU A 130 -18.92 -10.54 -6.26
N TRP A 131 -20.24 -10.78 -6.26
CA TRP A 131 -21.16 -10.13 -7.19
C TRP A 131 -21.14 -8.60 -7.08
N ALA A 132 -21.12 -8.06 -5.86
CA ALA A 132 -21.07 -6.62 -5.63
C ALA A 132 -19.75 -6.01 -6.13
N ALA A 133 -18.62 -6.70 -5.94
CA ALA A 133 -17.33 -6.26 -6.46
C ALA A 133 -17.31 -6.26 -8.00
N GLU A 134 -17.85 -7.29 -8.64
CA GLU A 134 -17.96 -7.39 -10.10
C GLU A 134 -18.85 -6.28 -10.66
N THR A 135 -20.05 -6.09 -10.09
CA THR A 135 -20.99 -5.03 -10.52
C THR A 135 -20.38 -3.63 -10.40
N VAL A 136 -19.61 -3.38 -9.33
CA VAL A 136 -18.92 -2.09 -9.15
C VAL A 136 -17.79 -1.92 -10.15
N ASP A 137 -17.07 -2.99 -10.49
CA ASP A 137 -16.01 -2.91 -11.50
C ASP A 137 -16.59 -2.67 -12.90
N GLU A 138 -17.69 -3.34 -13.27
CA GLU A 138 -18.44 -3.09 -14.50
C GLU A 138 -18.88 -1.61 -14.59
N ALA A 139 -19.55 -1.12 -13.54
CA ALA A 139 -19.97 0.29 -13.48
C ALA A 139 -18.77 1.25 -13.56
N LYS A 140 -17.64 0.92 -12.92
CA LYS A 140 -16.43 1.75 -13.00
C LYS A 140 -15.85 1.78 -14.43
N GLN A 141 -15.94 0.69 -15.17
CA GLN A 141 -15.47 0.61 -16.55
C GLN A 141 -16.35 1.41 -17.51
N GLU A 142 -17.62 1.60 -17.22
CA GLU A 142 -18.53 2.45 -18.01
C GLU A 142 -18.11 3.93 -18.01
N TYR A 143 -17.39 4.40 -16.98
CA TYR A 143 -16.96 5.79 -16.86
C TYR A 143 -15.47 5.99 -17.15
N GLU A 144 -15.15 7.07 -17.86
CA GLU A 144 -13.80 7.61 -17.93
C GLU A 144 -13.56 8.55 -16.74
N TRP A 145 -12.62 8.18 -15.87
CA TRP A 145 -12.31 8.93 -14.63
C TRP A 145 -11.30 10.05 -14.84
N TYR A 146 -10.66 10.07 -16.01
CA TYR A 146 -9.61 11.01 -16.37
C TYR A 146 -9.89 11.57 -17.76
N GLY A 147 -10.04 12.89 -17.85
CA GLY A 147 -10.42 13.58 -19.08
C GLY A 147 -11.43 14.69 -18.78
N LEU A 148 -11.71 15.50 -19.80
CA LEU A 148 -12.78 16.51 -19.75
C LEU A 148 -14.10 15.98 -20.33
N MET A 149 -14.13 14.72 -20.76
CA MET A 149 -15.24 14.09 -21.49
C MET A 149 -15.63 12.77 -20.84
N THR A 150 -16.88 12.41 -21.04
CA THR A 150 -17.44 11.12 -20.64
C THR A 150 -17.13 10.05 -21.70
N ARG A 151 -17.14 8.77 -21.30
CA ARG A 151 -16.89 7.64 -22.20
C ARG A 151 -17.85 7.62 -23.41
N GLU A 152 -19.10 8.02 -23.18
CA GLU A 152 -20.12 8.13 -24.22
C GLU A 152 -19.78 9.23 -25.26
N GLU A 153 -19.19 10.35 -24.85
CA GLU A 153 -18.77 11.42 -25.75
C GLU A 153 -17.55 11.01 -26.59
N VAL A 154 -16.62 10.25 -25.99
CA VAL A 154 -15.46 9.68 -26.69
C VAL A 154 -15.89 8.64 -27.72
N ASP A 155 -16.83 7.75 -27.38
CA ASP A 155 -17.36 6.74 -28.30
C ASP A 155 -18.16 7.37 -29.46
N ASN A 156 -18.83 8.50 -29.19
CA ASN A 156 -19.46 9.35 -30.21
C ASN A 156 -18.45 10.13 -31.08
N GLY A 157 -17.15 9.96 -30.86
CA GLY A 157 -16.09 10.57 -31.66
C GLY A 157 -15.85 12.05 -31.37
N VAL A 158 -16.36 12.58 -30.26
CA VAL A 158 -16.08 13.95 -29.82
C VAL A 158 -14.64 13.99 -29.33
N LYS A 159 -13.80 14.77 -30.00
CA LYS A 159 -12.39 14.92 -29.61
C LYS A 159 -12.29 15.88 -28.43
N PRO A 160 -11.43 15.61 -27.44
CA PRO A 160 -11.22 16.51 -26.32
C PRO A 160 -10.77 17.88 -26.84
N PRO A 161 -11.23 18.98 -26.21
CA PRO A 161 -10.74 20.30 -26.54
C PRO A 161 -9.23 20.30 -26.31
N VAL A 162 -8.48 20.43 -27.40
CA VAL A 162 -7.05 20.68 -27.33
C VAL A 162 -6.92 22.07 -26.71
N TYR A 163 -6.19 22.18 -25.59
CA TYR A 163 -5.68 23.46 -25.15
C TYR A 163 -4.76 23.99 -26.26
N VAL A 164 -5.32 24.78 -27.16
CA VAL A 164 -4.55 25.66 -28.03
C VAL A 164 -4.14 26.79 -27.10
N GLU A 165 -2.86 26.84 -26.70
CA GLU A 165 -2.32 28.08 -26.15
C GLU A 165 -2.77 29.18 -27.11
N PRO A 166 -3.44 30.25 -26.63
CA PRO A 166 -3.79 31.34 -27.52
C PRO A 166 -2.49 31.79 -28.15
N GLU A 167 -2.29 31.49 -29.44
CA GLU A 167 -1.29 32.17 -30.23
C GLU A 167 -1.58 33.64 -29.97
N GLU A 168 -0.64 34.36 -29.35
CA GLU A 168 -0.75 35.80 -29.20
C GLU A 168 -1.23 36.30 -30.55
N GLU A 169 -2.43 36.88 -30.61
CA GLU A 169 -2.96 37.43 -31.84
C GLU A 169 -2.01 38.55 -32.25
N ALA A 170 -0.96 38.20 -32.99
CA ALA A 170 -0.18 39.10 -33.79
C ALA A 170 -1.20 39.63 -34.78
N GLY A 171 -1.72 40.82 -34.45
CA GLY A 171 -2.79 41.48 -35.17
C GLY A 171 -2.59 41.35 -36.66
N GLU A 172 -3.71 41.17 -37.35
CA GLU A 172 -3.90 40.99 -38.79
C GLU A 172 -3.21 42.11 -39.60
N GLY A 173 -1.89 42.08 -39.63
CA GLY A 173 -0.99 42.96 -40.33
C GLY A 173 -0.05 42.07 -41.11
N ALA A 174 -0.16 42.16 -42.43
CA ALA A 174 0.54 41.32 -43.41
C ALA A 174 1.94 40.91 -42.93
N LYS A 175 2.15 39.61 -42.73
CA LYS A 175 3.47 39.03 -42.45
C LYS A 175 4.35 39.27 -43.67
N LEU A 176 5.01 40.42 -43.72
CA LEU A 176 6.05 40.72 -44.72
C LEU A 176 7.10 39.61 -44.59
N THR A 177 7.34 38.90 -45.69
CA THR A 177 8.34 37.83 -45.69
C THR A 177 9.72 38.45 -45.47
N ILE A 178 10.59 37.74 -44.74
CA ILE A 178 11.96 38.20 -44.43
C ILE A 178 12.71 38.62 -45.71
N GLU A 179 12.44 37.91 -46.81
CA GLU A 179 13.00 38.23 -48.13
C GLU A 179 12.54 39.60 -48.66
N GLN A 180 11.28 39.98 -48.46
CA GLN A 180 10.76 41.30 -48.84
C GLN A 180 11.40 42.43 -48.01
N ILE A 181 11.65 42.17 -46.72
CA ILE A 181 12.33 43.12 -45.83
C ILE A 181 13.80 43.28 -46.26
N LEU A 182 14.48 42.17 -46.55
CA LEU A 182 15.88 42.20 -47.01
C LEU A 182 16.02 42.84 -48.39
N GLN A 183 15.07 42.60 -49.28
CA GLN A 183 15.06 43.21 -50.61
C GLN A 183 14.80 44.72 -50.55
N PHE A 184 13.99 45.17 -49.60
CA PHE A 184 13.80 46.60 -49.33
C PHE A 184 15.09 47.25 -48.80
N THR A 185 15.75 46.64 -47.82
CA THR A 185 16.95 47.23 -47.20
C THR A 185 18.17 47.24 -48.13
N CYS A 186 18.33 46.21 -48.96
CA CYS A 186 19.49 46.10 -49.84
C CYS A 186 19.29 46.76 -51.21
N ALA A 187 18.07 46.73 -51.77
CA ALA A 187 17.81 47.21 -53.13
C ALA A 187 16.86 48.42 -53.20
N GLY A 188 16.35 48.90 -52.07
CA GLY A 188 15.48 50.09 -51.99
C GLY A 188 14.10 49.92 -52.64
N LYS A 189 13.70 48.69 -52.99
CA LYS A 189 12.42 48.41 -53.64
C LYS A 189 11.35 48.13 -52.58
N VAL A 190 10.32 48.97 -52.52
CA VAL A 190 9.19 48.81 -51.58
C VAL A 190 8.40 47.55 -51.94
N PRO A 191 8.12 46.65 -50.99
CA PRO A 191 7.26 45.49 -51.23
C PRO A 191 5.83 45.96 -51.46
N ALA A 192 5.21 45.50 -52.56
CA ALA A 192 3.80 45.71 -52.86
C ALA A 192 2.92 44.76 -52.05
#